data_AF-A0AAV1TNL6-F1
#
_entry.id   AF-A0AAV1TNL6-F1
#
_cell.length_a   1.000
_cell.length_b   1.000
_cell.length_c   1.000
_cell.angle_alpha   90.00
_cell.angle_beta   90.00
_cell.angle_gamma   90.00
#
_symmetry.space_group_name_H-M   'P 1'
#
loop_
_entity.id
_entity.type
_entity.pdbx_description
1 polymer ?
#
loop_
_entity_poly.entity_id
_entity_poly.type
_entity_poly.pdbx_seq_one_letter_code
_entity_poly.pdbx_strand_id
1 'polypeptide(L)'
;MHRLPTSYRESQADANNNDKADRNKPAIFVQHEMVASSFAWVCDSRNHSLAYVLADAGHDVWLGNNRGNTYSSSHAKYTSKDTAFWAFCGKTWAV
;
A
#
# COMPACT_ATOMS: atom_id res chain seq x y z
N MET A 1 -1.12 -0.11 -4.83
CA MET A 1 -0.92 0.81 -3.69
C MET A 1 -2.24 0.92 -2.95
N HIS A 2 -2.22 0.92 -1.62
CA HIS A 2 -3.42 1.09 -0.79
C HIS A 2 -3.27 2.36 0.06
N ARG A 3 -4.37 3.04 0.39
CA ARG A 3 -4.37 4.30 1.15
C ARG A 3 -5.36 4.20 2.30
N LEU A 4 -4.95 4.64 3.48
CA LEU A 4 -5.79 4.84 4.66
C LEU A 4 -5.85 6.35 4.95
N PRO A 5 -6.85 7.04 4.40
CA PRO A 5 -6.97 8.49 4.54
C PRO A 5 -7.65 8.93 5.85
N THR A 6 -8.28 7.99 6.55
CA THR A 6 -9.08 8.24 7.75
C THR A 6 -8.77 7.21 8.84
N SER A 7 -8.88 7.67 10.08
CA SER A 7 -8.87 6.87 11.30
C SER A 7 -10.12 6.02 11.40
N TYR A 8 -10.12 5.07 12.34
CA TYR A 8 -11.32 4.28 12.58
C TYR A 8 -12.52 5.12 12.99
N ARG A 9 -12.34 6.05 13.93
CA ARG A 9 -13.44 6.86 14.46
C ARG A 9 -14.08 7.70 13.35
N GLU A 10 -13.26 8.28 12.47
CA GLU A 10 -13.73 9.02 11.30
C GLU A 10 -14.51 8.10 10.34
N SER A 11 -13.99 6.90 10.04
CA SER A 11 -14.70 5.95 9.17
C SER A 11 -16.06 5.50 9.71
N GLN A 12 -16.26 5.45 11.03
CA GLN A 12 -17.54 5.10 11.65
C GLN A 12 -18.51 6.28 11.68
N ALA A 13 -17.99 7.50 11.86
CA ALA A 13 -18.80 8.71 11.92
C ALA A 13 -19.33 9.12 10.54
N ASP A 14 -18.59 8.82 9.48
CA ASP A 14 -18.86 9.31 8.11
C ASP A 14 -19.27 8.17 7.13
N ALA A 15 -19.95 7.12 7.59
CA ALA A 15 -20.35 5.97 6.76
C ALA A 15 -21.14 6.32 5.46
N ASN A 16 -21.67 7.55 5.36
CA ASN A 16 -22.41 8.07 4.21
C ASN A 16 -21.67 9.15 3.39
N ASN A 17 -20.41 9.47 3.68
CA ASN A 17 -19.71 10.56 3.01
C ASN A 17 -18.25 10.20 2.65
N ASN A 18 -18.06 9.74 1.41
CA ASN A 18 -16.79 9.20 0.91
C ASN A 18 -15.66 10.23 0.72
N ASP A 19 -15.92 11.53 0.90
CA ASP A 19 -14.99 12.62 0.51
C ASP A 19 -14.38 13.41 1.67
N LYS A 20 -14.50 12.95 2.92
CA LYS A 20 -14.03 13.69 4.11
C LYS A 20 -12.63 13.35 4.64
N ALA A 21 -11.80 12.71 3.83
CA ALA A 21 -10.38 12.64 4.15
C ALA A 21 -9.83 14.07 4.30
N ASP A 22 -9.47 14.49 5.52
CA ASP A 22 -8.83 15.79 5.72
C ASP A 22 -7.55 15.83 4.89
N ARG A 23 -7.58 16.69 3.87
CA ARG A 23 -6.50 16.83 2.88
C ARG A 23 -5.25 17.48 3.45
N ASN A 24 -5.32 17.98 4.70
CA ASN A 24 -4.21 18.60 5.39
C ASN A 24 -3.45 17.62 6.30
N LYS A 25 -3.88 16.36 6.40
CA LYS A 25 -3.15 15.35 7.18
C LYS A 25 -1.75 15.13 6.60
N PRO A 26 -0.69 15.12 7.43
CA PRO A 26 0.65 14.82 6.97
C PRO A 26 0.72 13.39 6.40
N ALA A 27 1.18 13.28 5.16
CA ALA A 27 1.28 12.01 4.45
C ALA A 27 2.46 11.17 4.96
N ILE A 28 2.22 9.90 5.20
CA ILE A 28 3.26 8.91 5.52
C ILE A 28 3.21 7.79 4.50
N PHE A 29 4.35 7.51 3.86
CA PHE A 29 4.51 6.36 2.98
C PHE A 29 5.21 5.22 3.71
N VAL A 30 4.58 4.05 3.73
CA VAL A 30 5.11 2.84 4.36
C VAL A 30 5.35 1.78 3.30
N GLN A 31 6.60 1.35 3.18
CA GLN A 31 7.04 0.38 2.19
C GLN A 31 7.37 -0.95 2.86
N HIS A 32 6.88 -2.05 2.30
CA HIS A 32 7.18 -3.40 2.79
C HIS A 32 8.58 -3.90 2.36
N GLU A 33 9.04 -4.95 3.04
CA GLU A 33 10.34 -5.61 2.87
C GLU A 33 10.44 -6.51 1.62
N MET A 34 11.56 -7.23 1.49
CA MET A 34 11.80 -8.27 0.48
C MET A 34 10.84 -9.46 0.67
N VAL A 35 10.24 -9.93 -0.42
CA VAL A 35 9.26 -11.04 -0.43
C VAL A 35 8.03 -10.79 0.49
N ALA A 36 7.56 -9.54 0.56
CA ALA A 36 6.38 -9.16 1.33
C ALA A 36 5.37 -8.36 0.49
N SER A 37 4.34 -7.85 1.15
CA SER A 37 3.36 -6.93 0.57
C SER A 37 2.87 -5.91 1.62
N SER A 38 2.09 -4.92 1.20
CA SER A 38 1.49 -3.94 2.14
C SER A 38 0.65 -4.57 3.24
N PHE A 39 0.23 -5.84 3.08
CA PHE A 39 -0.53 -6.58 4.10
C PHE A 39 0.19 -6.63 5.44
N ALA A 40 1.53 -6.63 5.46
CA ALA A 40 2.32 -6.64 6.69
C ALA A 40 2.00 -5.49 7.65
N TRP A 41 1.49 -4.36 7.14
CA TRP A 41 1.19 -3.17 7.95
C TRP A 41 -0.24 -3.14 8.51
N VAL A 42 -1.08 -4.11 8.11
CA VAL A 42 -2.51 -4.19 8.44
C VAL A 42 -2.94 -5.58 8.92
N CYS A 43 -2.02 -6.55 9.00
CA CYS A 43 -2.37 -7.95 9.23
C CYS A 43 -2.74 -8.30 10.67
N ASP A 44 -2.33 -7.49 11.64
CA ASP A 44 -2.67 -7.65 13.05
C ASP A 44 -3.87 -6.76 13.43
N SER A 45 -4.28 -6.81 14.70
CA SER A 45 -5.33 -5.98 15.29
C SER A 45 -5.06 -4.48 15.11
N ARG A 46 -6.13 -3.68 15.21
CA ARG A 46 -6.09 -2.23 15.01
C ARG A 46 -4.99 -1.53 15.81
N ASN A 47 -4.82 -1.93 17.06
CA ASN A 47 -3.91 -1.24 17.97
C ASN A 47 -2.44 -1.69 17.80
N HIS A 48 -2.19 -2.75 17.01
CA HIS A 48 -0.86 -3.33 16.83
C HIS A 48 -0.33 -3.20 15.39
N SER A 49 -1.22 -3.03 14.43
CA SER A 49 -0.87 -2.77 13.03
C SER A 49 -0.47 -1.32 12.82
N LEU A 50 0.78 -1.09 12.38
CA LEU A 50 1.38 0.23 12.22
C LEU A 50 0.52 1.19 11.38
N ALA A 51 -0.07 0.70 10.28
CA ALA A 51 -0.86 1.56 9.40
C ALA A 51 -2.10 2.14 10.10
N TYR A 52 -2.72 1.36 10.99
CA TYR A 52 -3.88 1.82 11.76
C TYR A 52 -3.47 2.77 12.89
N VAL A 53 -2.38 2.48 13.58
CA VAL A 53 -1.84 3.38 14.63
C VAL A 53 -1.50 4.76 14.04
N LEU A 54 -0.89 4.81 12.85
CA LEU A 54 -0.58 6.06 12.17
C LEU A 54 -1.84 6.82 11.71
N ALA A 55 -2.83 6.11 11.17
CA ALA A 55 -4.10 6.72 10.75
C ALA A 55 -4.88 7.30 11.95
N ASP A 56 -4.92 6.57 13.07
CA ASP A 56 -5.54 7.02 14.31
C ASP A 56 -4.77 8.17 14.98
N ALA A 57 -3.46 8.31 14.69
CA ALA A 57 -2.64 9.46 15.08
C ALA A 57 -2.82 10.68 14.16
N GLY A 58 -3.68 10.62 13.13
CA GLY A 58 -4.02 11.75 12.28
C GLY A 58 -3.17 11.87 11.00
N HIS A 59 -2.50 10.80 10.58
CA HIS A 59 -1.76 10.76 9.32
C HIS A 59 -2.60 10.25 8.14
N ASP A 60 -2.26 10.68 6.93
CA ASP A 60 -2.74 10.08 5.69
C ASP A 60 -1.73 9.01 5.25
N VAL A 61 -2.09 7.73 5.40
CA VAL A 61 -1.13 6.63 5.30
C VAL A 61 -1.22 5.97 3.93
N TRP A 62 -0.08 5.87 3.25
CA TRP A 62 0.06 5.27 1.93
C TRP A 62 0.90 4.00 2.02
N LEU A 63 0.32 2.88 1.62
CA LEU A 63 0.95 1.57 1.67
C LEU A 63 1.44 1.13 0.29
N GLY A 64 2.76 1.17 0.14
CA GLY A 64 3.46 0.78 -1.09
C GLY A 64 3.36 -0.72 -1.36
N ASN A 65 3.38 -1.10 -2.63
CA ASN A 65 3.58 -2.47 -3.08
C ASN A 65 4.59 -2.49 -4.21
N ASN A 66 5.63 -3.33 -4.07
CA ASN A 66 6.61 -3.53 -5.11
C ASN A 66 6.03 -4.39 -6.24
N ARG A 67 6.52 -4.16 -7.46
CA ARG A 67 6.14 -4.97 -8.64
C ARG A 67 6.35 -6.46 -8.38
N GLY A 68 5.44 -7.27 -8.89
CA GLY A 68 5.53 -8.73 -8.81
C GLY A 68 4.98 -9.36 -7.53
N ASN A 69 4.57 -8.56 -6.54
CA ASN A 69 3.87 -9.10 -5.37
C ASN A 69 2.37 -9.32 -5.65
N THR A 70 1.65 -9.95 -4.71
CA THR A 70 0.23 -10.32 -4.83
C THR A 70 -0.67 -9.17 -5.28
N TYR A 71 -0.42 -7.95 -4.80
CA TYR A 71 -1.26 -6.76 -5.06
C TYR A 71 -0.69 -5.85 -6.16
N SER A 72 0.36 -6.28 -6.88
CA SER A 72 1.04 -5.49 -7.91
C SER A 72 1.61 -6.38 -9.01
N SER A 73 0.73 -7.21 -9.59
CA SER A 73 1.05 -8.21 -10.61
C SER A 73 0.50 -7.87 -12.02
N SER A 74 0.08 -6.63 -12.25
CA SER A 74 -0.41 -6.16 -13.56
C SER A 74 0.66 -5.34 -14.30
N HIS A 75 0.66 -5.41 -15.63
CA HIS A 75 1.57 -4.66 -16.49
C HIS A 75 0.86 -4.26 -17.79
N ALA A 76 1.21 -3.08 -18.35
CA ALA A 76 0.50 -2.53 -19.52
C ALA A 76 0.71 -3.33 -20.81
N LYS A 77 1.86 -4.00 -20.95
CA LYS A 77 2.27 -4.73 -22.17
C LYS A 77 2.40 -6.25 -21.99
N TYR A 78 2.62 -6.71 -20.76
CA TYR A 78 3.03 -8.08 -20.48
C TYR A 78 2.09 -8.67 -19.43
N THR A 79 1.98 -9.99 -19.42
CA THR A 79 1.24 -10.75 -18.41
C THR A 79 2.22 -11.43 -17.47
N SER A 80 1.77 -11.87 -16.30
CA SER A 80 2.60 -12.64 -15.36
C SER A 80 3.12 -13.98 -15.91
N LYS A 81 2.65 -14.41 -17.08
CA LYS A 81 3.17 -15.59 -17.79
C LYS A 81 4.39 -15.26 -18.67
N ASP A 82 4.57 -14.00 -19.05
CA ASP A 82 5.68 -13.57 -19.89
C ASP A 82 6.96 -13.45 -19.05
N THR A 83 8.07 -14.01 -19.52
CA THR A 83 9.36 -13.86 -18.82
C THR A 83 9.79 -12.40 -18.71
N ALA A 84 9.45 -11.58 -19.71
CA ALA A 84 9.70 -10.13 -19.72
C ALA A 84 8.98 -9.38 -18.58
N PHE A 85 7.88 -9.92 -18.06
CA PHE A 85 7.20 -9.35 -16.90
C PHE A 85 8.07 -9.40 -15.64
N TRP A 86 8.85 -10.47 -15.47
CA TRP A 86 9.67 -10.73 -14.28
C TRP A 86 11.11 -10.21 -14.41
N ALA A 87 11.50 -9.67 -15.56
CA ALA A 87 12.84 -9.19 -15.84
C ALA A 87 13.13 -7.80 -15.22
N PHE A 88 12.93 -7.64 -13.90
CA PHE A 88 13.16 -6.38 -13.19
C PHE A 88 14.42 -6.35 -12.30
N CYS A 89 14.99 -7.52 -11.95
CA CYS A 89 16.22 -7.62 -11.16
C CYS A 89 17.38 -8.34 -11.88
N GLY A 90 17.17 -8.78 -13.13
CA GLY A 90 18.16 -9.54 -13.90
C GLY A 90 19.07 -8.66 -14.76
N LYS A 91 20.39 -8.90 -14.68
CA LYS A 91 21.42 -8.32 -15.56
C LYS A 91 21.13 -8.68 -17.03
N THR A 92 20.66 -7.71 -17.83
CA THR A 92 20.68 -7.79 -19.30
C THR A 92 21.33 -6.53 -19.87
N TRP A 93 22.64 -6.42 -19.65
CA TRP A 93 23.56 -5.83 -20.63
C TRP A 93 24.78 -6.76 -20.66
N ALA A 94 24.63 -7.87 -21.39
CA ALA A 94 25.78 -8.46 -22.04
C ALA A 94 26.23 -7.42 -23.09
N VAL A 95 27.25 -6.64 -22.74
CA VAL A 95 28.15 -6.02 -23.71
C VAL A 95 29.19 -7.06 -24.14
#